data_AF-A0AAU5FKG0-F1
#
_entry.id   AF-A0AAU5FKG0-F1
#
_cell.length_a   1.000
_cell.length_b   1.000
_cell.length_c   1.000
_cell.angle_alpha   90.00
_cell.angle_beta   90.00
_cell.angle_gamma   90.00
#
_symmetry.space_group_name_H-M   'P 1'
#
loop_
_entity.id
_entity.type
_entity.pdbx_description
1 polymer ?
#
loop_
_entity_poly.entity_id
_entity_poly.type
_entity_poly.pdbx_seq_one_letter_code
_entity_poly.pdbx_strand_id
1 'polypeptide(L)'
;MFRTRNPKPREGLLHVAGTVPSSAECYRFHFEGSGHWRDFPGPDRHHDPEAAATDHVLAVIREIAAAHALSDALTVENRVNARLGLPTPVPGMPVSLSWASVRLWGTPEDVARASRSLQRVHEHNLKEEQHRREIELSESFRDVLRTDPSLALAHLALRHPQDLSAQVIDHIDRLIVRIASCDPGTSWVATAKLLQELIRDMKADTRAHLLDEVISLATRFGQSKAADDLRSHRQQAEPQPRVRS
;
A
#
# COMPACT_ATOMS: atom_id res chain seq x y z
N MET A 1 27.22 73.51 3.06
CA MET A 1 26.68 72.45 2.16
C MET A 1 27.82 71.55 1.72
N PHE A 2 28.09 70.46 2.45
CA PHE A 2 29.06 69.45 2.00
C PHE A 2 28.35 68.52 1.01
N ARG A 3 28.75 68.57 -0.27
CA ARG A 3 28.39 67.55 -1.24
C ARG A 3 29.10 66.26 -0.84
N THR A 4 28.43 65.39 -0.10
CA THR A 4 28.84 63.99 0.05
C THR A 4 28.80 63.35 -1.33
N ARG A 5 29.96 63.18 -1.96
CA ARG A 5 30.11 62.25 -3.08
C ARG A 5 29.73 60.87 -2.55
N ASN A 6 28.51 60.41 -2.81
CA ASN A 6 28.14 59.03 -2.55
C ASN A 6 29.17 58.13 -3.28
N PRO A 7 29.90 57.28 -2.55
CA PRO A 7 30.87 56.41 -3.20
C PRO A 7 30.11 55.45 -4.11
N LYS A 8 30.62 55.24 -5.33
CA LYS A 8 29.98 54.34 -6.30
C LYS A 8 29.91 52.92 -5.73
N PRO A 9 28.83 52.16 -5.99
CA PRO A 9 28.77 50.75 -5.65
C PRO A 9 29.91 49.99 -6.34
N ARG A 10 30.49 48.99 -5.66
CA ARG A 10 31.40 48.04 -6.31
C ARG A 10 30.54 47.00 -6.99
N GLU A 11 30.94 46.57 -8.17
CA GLU A 11 30.26 45.51 -8.89
C GLU A 11 31.29 44.67 -9.64
N GLY A 12 30.93 43.43 -9.93
CA GLY A 12 31.85 42.48 -10.53
C GLY A 12 31.12 41.26 -11.07
N LEU A 13 31.83 40.53 -11.93
CA LEU A 13 31.43 39.21 -12.37
C LEU A 13 31.88 38.19 -11.33
N LEU A 14 31.13 37.09 -11.20
CA LEU A 14 31.56 35.91 -10.48
C LEU A 14 31.54 34.72 -11.43
N HIS A 15 32.47 33.79 -11.20
CA HIS A 15 32.49 32.50 -11.86
C HIS A 15 32.57 31.40 -10.81
N VAL A 16 31.72 30.39 -10.93
CA VAL A 16 31.62 29.29 -9.97
C VAL A 16 31.62 27.97 -10.71
N ALA A 17 32.40 27.02 -10.22
CA ALA A 17 32.41 25.66 -10.73
C ALA A 17 32.69 24.69 -9.58
N GLY A 18 32.16 23.48 -9.68
CA GLY A 18 32.42 22.46 -8.68
C GLY A 18 31.45 21.29 -8.72
N THR A 19 31.29 20.64 -7.56
CA THR A 19 30.33 19.55 -7.40
C THR A 19 29.47 19.73 -6.15
N VAL A 20 28.21 19.34 -6.25
CA VAL A 20 27.25 19.34 -5.13
C VAL A 20 26.60 17.97 -4.97
N PRO A 21 26.26 17.55 -3.75
CA PRO A 21 25.58 16.28 -3.53
C PRO A 21 24.18 16.28 -4.17
N SER A 22 23.77 15.14 -4.70
CA SER A 22 22.36 14.87 -5.03
C SER A 22 21.63 14.28 -3.81
N SER A 23 20.33 14.02 -3.95
CA SER A 23 19.53 13.28 -2.94
C SER A 23 20.05 11.87 -2.63
N ALA A 24 20.83 11.28 -3.54
CA ALA A 24 21.46 9.99 -3.33
C ALA A 24 22.91 10.19 -2.86
N GLU A 25 23.23 9.66 -1.67
CA GLU A 25 24.47 9.92 -0.91
C GLU A 25 25.78 9.72 -1.72
N CYS A 26 25.77 8.83 -2.71
CA CYS A 26 26.95 8.49 -3.51
C CYS A 26 27.07 9.25 -4.84
N TYR A 27 26.11 10.11 -5.17
CA TYR A 27 26.05 10.78 -6.47
C TYR A 27 26.06 12.30 -6.34
N ARG A 28 26.81 12.96 -7.23
CA ARG A 28 27.01 14.41 -7.22
C ARG A 28 26.69 15.02 -8.57
N PHE A 29 26.11 16.21 -8.57
CA PHE A 29 26.01 17.04 -9.76
C PHE A 29 27.32 17.79 -9.95
N HIS A 30 27.74 17.90 -11.21
CA HIS A 30 28.73 18.88 -11.64
C HIS A 30 27.98 20.16 -12.02
N PHE A 31 28.60 21.29 -11.71
CA PHE A 31 28.04 22.58 -12.10
C PHE A 31 29.12 23.55 -12.55
N GLU A 32 28.72 24.45 -13.43
CA GLU A 32 29.48 25.60 -13.87
C GLU A 32 28.52 26.77 -14.05
N GLY A 33 28.90 27.95 -13.56
CA GLY A 33 28.03 29.11 -13.56
C GLY A 33 28.78 30.42 -13.63
N SER A 34 28.04 31.45 -14.00
CA SER A 34 28.50 32.83 -14.03
C SER A 34 27.42 33.74 -13.49
N GLY A 35 27.82 34.88 -12.94
CA GLY A 35 26.89 35.83 -12.36
C GLY A 35 27.46 37.23 -12.25
N HIS A 36 26.64 38.12 -11.73
CA HIS A 36 27.00 39.50 -11.47
C HIS A 36 26.56 39.89 -10.05
N TRP A 37 27.46 40.51 -9.30
CA TRP A 37 27.20 40.97 -7.94
C TRP A 37 27.38 42.49 -7.83
N ARG A 38 26.74 43.07 -6.81
CA ARG A 38 26.84 44.49 -6.47
C ARG A 38 26.95 44.64 -4.96
N ASP A 39 27.91 45.43 -4.51
CA ASP A 39 28.13 45.81 -3.11
C ASP A 39 27.73 47.27 -2.90
N PHE A 40 26.86 47.51 -1.93
CA PHE A 40 26.30 48.81 -1.65
C PHE A 40 27.22 49.60 -0.70
N PRO A 41 27.44 50.90 -0.96
CA PRO A 41 28.22 51.75 -0.08
C PRO A 41 27.53 51.91 1.28
N GLY A 42 28.20 51.52 2.36
CA GLY A 42 27.72 51.67 3.74
C GLY A 42 28.86 51.53 4.77
N PRO A 43 28.58 51.75 6.07
CA PRO A 43 29.57 51.57 7.13
C PRO A 43 30.06 50.11 7.24
N ASP A 44 29.21 49.16 6.88
CA ASP A 44 29.47 47.71 7.02
C ASP A 44 29.96 47.06 5.72
N ARG A 45 30.84 47.74 4.97
CA ARG A 45 31.36 47.21 3.69
C ARG A 45 31.98 45.83 3.86
N HIS A 46 31.56 44.90 3.02
CA HIS A 46 32.17 43.58 2.99
C HIS A 46 33.59 43.68 2.38
N HIS A 47 34.56 43.02 3.01
CA HIS A 47 35.95 43.03 2.53
C HIS A 47 36.04 42.39 1.14
N ASP A 48 35.38 41.24 0.97
CA ASP A 48 35.34 40.45 -0.26
C ASP A 48 33.89 40.15 -0.69
N PRO A 49 33.24 41.09 -1.41
CA PRO A 49 31.84 40.91 -1.83
C PRO A 49 31.65 39.80 -2.86
N GLU A 50 32.70 39.43 -3.61
CA GLU A 50 32.65 38.34 -4.58
C GLU A 50 32.55 36.98 -3.88
N ALA A 51 33.34 36.77 -2.82
CA ALA A 51 33.24 35.57 -2.01
C ALA A 51 31.87 35.42 -1.35
N ALA A 52 31.29 36.52 -0.85
CA ALA A 52 29.94 36.53 -0.28
C ALA A 52 28.85 36.14 -1.30
N ALA A 53 28.91 36.73 -2.50
CA ALA A 53 27.99 36.37 -3.57
C ALA A 53 28.16 34.92 -4.04
N THR A 54 29.42 34.44 -4.10
CA THR A 54 29.75 33.06 -4.45
C THR A 54 29.20 32.08 -3.42
N ASP A 55 29.40 32.33 -2.13
CA ASP A 55 28.87 31.47 -1.07
C ASP A 55 27.34 31.39 -1.11
N HIS A 56 26.67 32.52 -1.35
CA HIS A 56 25.22 32.56 -1.52
C HIS A 56 24.75 31.69 -2.70
N VAL A 57 25.41 31.81 -3.86
CA VAL A 57 25.10 30.98 -5.04
C VAL A 57 25.30 29.49 -4.72
N LEU A 58 26.42 29.13 -4.08
CA LEU A 58 26.70 27.75 -3.69
C LEU A 58 25.67 27.20 -2.70
N ALA A 59 25.23 28.00 -1.73
CA ALA A 59 24.20 27.62 -0.78
C ALA A 59 22.88 27.31 -1.49
N VAL A 60 22.45 28.16 -2.43
CA VAL A 60 21.22 27.95 -3.22
C VAL A 60 21.32 26.68 -4.07
N ILE A 61 22.45 26.46 -4.75
CA ILE A 61 22.68 25.24 -5.54
C ILE A 61 22.60 24.00 -4.66
N ARG A 62 23.27 24.00 -3.49
CA ARG A 62 23.26 22.87 -2.54
C ARG A 62 21.86 22.58 -2.01
N GLU A 63 21.12 23.61 -1.61
CA GLU A 63 19.75 23.49 -1.09
C GLU A 63 18.84 22.78 -2.10
N ILE A 64 18.87 23.21 -3.37
CA ILE A 64 18.01 22.65 -4.40
C ILE A 64 18.50 21.26 -4.83
N ALA A 65 19.81 21.08 -5.04
CA ALA A 65 20.37 19.81 -5.52
C ALA A 65 20.17 18.65 -4.52
N ALA A 66 20.25 18.92 -3.21
CA ALA A 66 20.08 17.90 -2.18
C ALA A 66 18.70 17.23 -2.18
N ALA A 67 17.68 17.89 -2.74
CA ALA A 67 16.31 17.36 -2.78
C ALA A 67 15.99 16.55 -4.05
N HIS A 68 16.92 16.43 -5.01
CA HIS A 68 16.63 15.86 -6.33
C HIS A 68 17.58 14.73 -6.71
N ALA A 69 17.09 13.80 -7.54
CA ALA A 69 17.89 12.71 -8.08
C ALA A 69 18.79 13.21 -9.21
N LEU A 70 19.93 12.55 -9.43
CA LEU A 70 20.89 12.91 -10.49
C LEU A 70 20.26 12.89 -11.89
N SER A 71 19.21 12.09 -12.10
CA SER A 71 18.42 12.04 -13.34
C SER A 71 17.71 13.36 -13.67
N ASP A 72 17.45 14.20 -12.68
CA ASP A 72 16.61 15.39 -12.82
C ASP A 72 17.45 16.66 -13.02
N ALA A 73 18.68 16.53 -13.55
CA ALA A 73 19.64 17.63 -13.70
C ALA A 73 19.04 18.87 -14.37
N LEU A 74 18.25 18.69 -15.42
CA LEU A 74 17.58 19.81 -16.12
C LEU A 74 16.55 20.52 -15.23
N THR A 75 15.80 19.78 -14.42
CA THR A 75 14.83 20.34 -13.49
C THR A 75 15.53 21.13 -12.38
N VAL A 76 16.63 20.58 -11.85
CA VAL A 76 17.47 21.26 -10.85
C VAL A 76 18.07 22.53 -11.44
N GLU A 77 18.62 22.47 -12.64
CA GLU A 77 19.15 23.63 -13.37
C GLU A 77 18.11 24.74 -13.51
N ASN A 78 16.92 24.40 -14.02
CA ASN A 78 15.85 25.38 -14.21
C ASN A 78 15.41 26.01 -12.88
N ARG A 79 15.33 25.23 -11.79
CA ARG A 79 14.98 25.74 -10.46
C ARG A 79 16.05 26.65 -9.87
N VAL A 80 17.32 26.26 -10.00
CA VAL A 80 18.46 27.08 -9.58
C VAL A 80 18.45 28.40 -10.35
N ASN A 81 18.34 28.36 -11.68
CA ASN A 81 18.34 29.55 -12.52
C ASN A 81 17.11 30.44 -12.32
N ALA A 82 15.94 29.87 -12.02
CA ALA A 82 14.76 30.65 -11.68
C ALA A 82 14.96 31.45 -10.38
N ARG A 83 15.67 30.88 -9.40
CA ARG A 83 15.96 31.55 -8.12
C ARG A 83 17.10 32.57 -8.24
N LEU A 84 18.16 32.22 -8.97
CA LEU A 84 19.35 33.07 -9.14
C LEU A 84 19.20 34.13 -10.25
N GLY A 85 18.22 33.99 -11.13
CA GLY A 85 17.94 34.95 -12.21
C GLY A 85 17.29 36.25 -11.73
N LEU A 86 16.86 36.32 -10.45
CA LEU A 86 16.29 37.52 -9.84
C LEU A 86 17.32 38.22 -8.95
N PRO A 87 17.33 39.57 -8.92
CA PRO A 87 18.15 40.32 -7.98
C PRO A 87 17.81 39.93 -6.55
N THR A 88 18.80 39.38 -5.82
CA THR A 88 18.60 38.84 -4.48
C THR A 88 19.66 39.43 -3.53
N PRO A 89 19.27 39.99 -2.37
CA PRO A 89 20.23 40.44 -1.37
C PRO A 89 20.88 39.22 -0.68
N VAL A 90 22.19 39.29 -0.45
CA VAL A 90 22.89 38.29 0.35
C VAL A 90 22.51 38.51 1.82
N PRO A 91 21.98 37.49 2.53
CA PRO A 91 21.54 37.65 3.91
C PRO A 91 22.65 38.17 4.83
N GLY A 92 22.37 39.24 5.58
CA GLY A 92 23.29 39.78 6.59
C GLY A 92 24.52 40.52 6.04
N MET A 93 24.58 40.81 4.73
CA MET A 93 25.70 41.49 4.09
C MET A 93 25.22 42.63 3.18
N PRO A 94 26.00 43.70 2.97
CA PRO A 94 25.65 44.80 2.04
C PRO A 94 25.82 44.41 0.56
N VAL A 95 25.80 43.12 0.24
CA VAL A 95 26.04 42.57 -1.10
C VAL A 95 24.72 42.06 -1.66
N SER A 96 24.49 42.27 -2.96
CA SER A 96 23.36 41.70 -3.68
C SER A 96 23.84 41.02 -4.95
N LEU A 97 23.31 39.82 -5.19
CA LEU A 97 23.43 39.14 -6.46
C LEU A 97 22.44 39.78 -7.43
N SER A 98 22.92 40.32 -8.56
CA SER A 98 22.05 40.89 -9.59
C SER A 98 21.40 39.81 -10.44
N TRP A 99 22.20 38.83 -10.85
CA TRP A 99 21.78 37.61 -11.54
C TRP A 99 22.90 36.57 -11.43
N ALA A 100 22.55 35.29 -11.47
CA ALA A 100 23.48 34.23 -11.81
C ALA A 100 22.78 33.15 -12.65
N SER A 101 23.55 32.50 -13.50
CA SER A 101 23.13 31.37 -14.32
C SER A 101 24.12 30.24 -14.15
N VAL A 102 23.59 29.04 -13.97
CA VAL A 102 24.32 27.82 -13.67
C VAL A 102 23.86 26.74 -14.64
N ARG A 103 24.79 25.94 -15.13
CA ARG A 103 24.51 24.67 -15.81
C ARG A 103 24.81 23.53 -14.85
N LEU A 104 23.93 22.55 -14.80
CA LEU A 104 24.10 21.36 -13.97
C LEU A 104 24.02 20.10 -14.83
N TRP A 105 24.94 19.17 -14.59
CA TRP A 105 24.91 17.86 -15.25
C TRP A 105 25.44 16.77 -14.33
N GLY A 106 24.95 15.55 -14.54
CA GLY A 106 25.57 14.33 -14.03
C GLY A 106 26.44 13.70 -15.11
N THR A 107 27.46 12.93 -14.72
CA THR A 107 28.12 12.07 -15.71
C THR A 107 27.11 11.04 -16.22
N PRO A 108 27.09 10.71 -17.53
CA PRO A 108 26.14 9.73 -18.05
C PRO A 108 26.21 8.37 -17.34
N GLU A 109 27.40 7.98 -16.89
CA GLU A 109 27.62 6.75 -16.12
C GLU A 109 26.97 6.81 -14.73
N ASP A 110 27.11 7.93 -14.03
CA ASP A 110 26.52 8.12 -12.70
C ASP A 110 25.00 8.22 -12.78
N VAL A 111 24.47 8.91 -13.79
CA VAL A 111 23.02 8.98 -14.05
C VAL A 111 22.47 7.57 -14.29
N ALA A 112 23.11 6.80 -15.17
CA ALA A 112 22.70 5.43 -15.46
C ALA A 112 22.82 4.49 -14.24
N ARG A 113 23.81 4.71 -13.37
CA ARG A 113 24.00 3.93 -12.14
C ARG A 113 22.96 4.28 -11.08
N ALA A 114 22.68 5.57 -10.89
CA ALA A 114 21.65 6.06 -9.98
C ALA A 114 20.25 5.54 -10.39
N SER A 115 19.89 5.67 -11.67
CA SER A 115 18.60 5.17 -12.19
C SER A 115 18.46 3.65 -12.01
N ARG A 116 19.50 2.87 -12.30
CA ARG A 116 19.49 1.41 -12.06
C ARG A 116 19.40 1.04 -10.59
N SER A 117 19.92 1.87 -9.69
CA SER A 117 19.78 1.66 -8.26
C SER A 117 18.34 1.87 -7.81
N LEU A 118 17.71 2.97 -8.25
CA LEU A 118 16.31 3.26 -7.94
C LEU A 118 15.36 2.19 -8.49
N GLN A 119 15.61 1.73 -9.72
CA GLN A 119 14.82 0.66 -10.32
C GLN A 119 14.93 -0.64 -9.51
N ARG A 120 16.11 -1.03 -9.05
CA ARG A 120 16.29 -2.23 -8.22
C ARG A 120 15.56 -2.14 -6.89
N VAL A 121 15.60 -0.98 -6.24
CA VAL A 121 14.84 -0.74 -4.99
C VAL A 121 13.33 -0.85 -5.27
N HIS A 122 12.85 -0.24 -6.35
CA HIS A 122 11.45 -0.31 -6.72
C HIS A 122 11.00 -1.75 -7.02
N GLU A 123 11.76 -2.49 -7.81
CA GLU A 123 11.48 -3.90 -8.13
C GLU A 123 11.50 -4.79 -6.88
N HIS A 124 12.41 -4.54 -5.95
CA HIS A 124 12.46 -5.25 -4.68
C HIS A 124 11.21 -4.99 -3.85
N ASN A 125 10.84 -3.71 -3.67
CA ASN A 125 9.64 -3.33 -2.93
C ASN A 125 8.37 -3.91 -3.56
N LEU A 126 8.27 -3.92 -4.89
CA LEU A 126 7.16 -4.55 -5.60
C LEU A 126 7.07 -6.05 -5.34
N LYS A 127 8.20 -6.75 -5.33
CA LYS A 127 8.24 -8.19 -5.02
C LYS A 127 7.85 -8.48 -3.58
N GLU A 128 8.31 -7.69 -2.62
CA GLU A 128 7.94 -7.83 -1.22
C GLU A 128 6.44 -7.61 -1.01
N GLU A 129 5.87 -6.58 -1.63
CA GLU A 129 4.43 -6.31 -1.59
C GLU A 129 3.60 -7.44 -2.23
N GLN A 130 4.06 -8.00 -3.35
CA GLN A 130 3.43 -9.16 -3.97
C GLN A 130 3.48 -10.39 -3.05
N HIS A 131 4.64 -10.68 -2.48
CA HIS A 131 4.82 -11.82 -1.58
C HIS A 131 3.95 -11.70 -0.32
N ARG A 132 3.86 -10.50 0.27
CA ARG A 132 3.00 -10.24 1.43
C ARG A 132 1.53 -10.51 1.10
N ARG A 133 1.05 -10.05 -0.07
CA ARG A 133 -0.33 -10.32 -0.53
C ARG A 133 -0.58 -11.81 -0.75
N GLU A 134 0.38 -12.55 -1.29
CA GLU A 134 0.26 -14.00 -1.48
C GLU A 134 0.14 -14.74 -0.14
N ILE A 135 0.92 -14.33 0.87
CA ILE A 135 0.81 -14.87 2.23
C ILE A 135 -0.56 -14.55 2.82
N GLU A 136 -1.00 -13.28 2.79
CA GLU A 136 -2.31 -12.85 3.32
C GLU A 136 -3.47 -13.60 2.64
N LEU A 137 -3.40 -13.81 1.33
CA LEU A 137 -4.38 -14.60 0.58
C LEU A 137 -4.35 -16.08 1.00
N SER A 138 -3.17 -16.64 1.24
CA SER A 138 -3.02 -18.04 1.66
C SER A 138 -3.53 -18.26 3.09
N GLU A 139 -3.28 -17.31 4.00
CA GLU A 139 -3.77 -17.35 5.38
C GLU A 139 -5.29 -17.18 5.43
N SER A 140 -5.84 -16.18 4.74
CA SER A 140 -7.29 -16.01 4.65
C SER A 140 -7.99 -17.22 4.03
N PHE A 141 -7.39 -17.83 2.99
CA PHE A 141 -7.93 -19.06 2.41
C PHE A 141 -7.88 -20.24 3.39
N ARG A 142 -6.79 -20.37 4.17
CA ARG A 142 -6.68 -21.39 5.22
C ARG A 142 -7.74 -21.22 6.31
N ASP A 143 -8.02 -19.99 6.73
CA ASP A 143 -9.01 -19.71 7.76
C ASP A 143 -10.44 -19.96 7.26
N VAL A 144 -10.73 -19.61 6.00
CA VAL A 144 -11.99 -19.98 5.34
C VAL A 144 -12.16 -21.50 5.26
N LEU A 145 -11.11 -22.23 4.85
CA LEU A 145 -11.12 -23.69 4.79
C LEU A 145 -11.39 -24.34 6.16
N ARG A 146 -10.86 -23.77 7.24
CA ARG A 146 -11.10 -24.26 8.61
C ARG A 146 -12.53 -24.00 9.09
N THR A 147 -13.10 -22.86 8.70
CA THR A 147 -14.41 -22.43 9.20
C THR A 147 -15.56 -23.05 8.41
N ASP A 148 -15.43 -23.10 7.09
CA ASP A 148 -16.42 -23.72 6.20
C ASP A 148 -15.75 -24.27 4.92
N PRO A 149 -15.44 -25.59 4.90
CA PRO A 149 -14.85 -26.25 3.75
C PRO A 149 -15.69 -26.10 2.46
N SER A 150 -17.02 -25.97 2.60
CA SER A 150 -17.97 -25.79 1.49
C SER A 150 -17.79 -24.42 0.81
N LEU A 151 -17.44 -23.38 1.58
CA LEU A 151 -17.27 -22.02 1.08
C LEU A 151 -15.95 -21.84 0.32
N ALA A 152 -14.90 -22.53 0.77
CA ALA A 152 -13.65 -22.63 0.01
C ALA A 152 -13.84 -23.34 -1.33
N LEU A 153 -14.68 -24.39 -1.37
CA LEU A 153 -15.09 -25.09 -2.59
C LEU A 153 -15.80 -24.15 -3.58
N ALA A 154 -16.77 -23.38 -3.11
CA ALA A 154 -17.46 -22.39 -3.93
C ALA A 154 -16.49 -21.32 -4.46
N HIS A 155 -15.51 -20.91 -3.66
CA HIS A 155 -14.49 -19.94 -4.08
C HIS A 155 -13.54 -20.51 -5.16
N LEU A 156 -13.10 -21.76 -5.00
CA LEU A 156 -12.31 -22.49 -6.00
C LEU A 156 -13.09 -22.68 -7.31
N ALA A 157 -14.37 -23.04 -7.19
CA ALA A 157 -15.29 -23.21 -8.31
C ALA A 157 -15.46 -21.93 -9.14
N LEU A 158 -15.50 -20.77 -8.47
CA LEU A 158 -15.64 -19.47 -9.11
C LEU A 158 -14.35 -18.98 -9.78
N ARG A 159 -13.17 -19.29 -9.21
CA ARG A 159 -11.86 -18.88 -9.78
C ARG A 159 -11.39 -19.77 -10.93
N HIS A 160 -11.67 -21.06 -10.87
CA HIS A 160 -11.19 -22.04 -11.85
C HIS A 160 -12.33 -22.99 -12.28
N PRO A 161 -13.36 -22.49 -12.98
CA PRO A 161 -14.50 -23.31 -13.39
C PRO A 161 -14.12 -24.44 -14.36
N GLN A 162 -13.00 -24.28 -15.07
CA GLN A 162 -12.50 -25.25 -16.07
C GLN A 162 -11.87 -26.50 -15.41
N ASP A 163 -11.40 -26.39 -14.16
CA ASP A 163 -10.70 -27.46 -13.44
C ASP A 163 -11.65 -28.33 -12.60
N LEU A 164 -12.94 -27.97 -12.55
CA LEU A 164 -13.98 -28.72 -11.86
C LEU A 164 -14.52 -29.85 -12.74
N SER A 165 -13.82 -30.98 -12.75
CA SER A 165 -14.41 -32.23 -13.23
C SER A 165 -15.28 -32.88 -12.14
N ALA A 166 -16.26 -33.69 -12.53
CA ALA A 166 -17.07 -34.47 -11.59
C ALA A 166 -16.22 -35.34 -10.64
N GLN A 167 -15.03 -35.75 -11.11
CA GLN A 167 -14.08 -36.53 -10.34
C GLN A 167 -13.36 -35.72 -9.25
N VAL A 168 -13.12 -34.42 -9.50
CA VAL A 168 -12.55 -33.47 -8.53
C VAL A 168 -13.57 -33.14 -7.45
N ILE A 169 -14.84 -32.94 -7.82
CA ILE A 169 -15.93 -32.68 -6.87
C ILE A 169 -16.10 -33.88 -5.91
N ASP A 170 -16.16 -35.10 -6.45
CA ASP A 170 -16.32 -36.32 -5.64
C ASP A 170 -15.08 -36.62 -4.76
N HIS A 171 -13.87 -36.26 -5.21
CA HIS A 171 -12.66 -36.35 -4.39
C HIS A 171 -12.68 -35.36 -3.22
N ILE A 172 -13.21 -34.15 -3.44
CA ILE A 172 -13.29 -33.12 -2.40
C ILE A 172 -14.42 -33.44 -1.40
N ASP A 173 -15.57 -33.97 -1.84
CA ASP A 173 -16.62 -34.44 -0.91
C ASP A 173 -16.08 -35.50 0.05
N ARG A 174 -15.28 -36.45 -0.46
CA ARG A 174 -14.60 -37.45 0.38
C ARG A 174 -13.59 -36.82 1.33
N LEU A 175 -12.87 -35.76 0.92
CA LEU A 175 -11.96 -35.03 1.80
C LEU A 175 -12.70 -34.25 2.88
N ILE A 176 -13.84 -33.64 2.57
CA ILE A 176 -14.68 -32.93 3.55
C ILE A 176 -15.21 -33.90 4.60
N VAL A 177 -15.71 -35.07 4.19
CA VAL A 177 -16.13 -36.13 5.12
C VAL A 177 -14.97 -36.59 6.01
N ARG A 178 -13.76 -36.70 5.44
CA ARG A 178 -12.56 -37.15 6.17
C ARG A 178 -12.00 -36.08 7.11
N ILE A 179 -12.06 -34.80 6.74
CA ILE A 179 -11.67 -33.66 7.58
C ILE A 179 -12.69 -33.50 8.72
N ALA A 180 -13.99 -33.61 8.44
CA ALA A 180 -15.05 -33.61 9.44
C ALA A 180 -14.95 -34.79 10.43
N SER A 181 -14.36 -35.91 10.01
CA SER A 181 -14.08 -37.04 10.92
C SER A 181 -12.92 -36.80 11.88
N CYS A 182 -12.10 -35.77 11.63
CA CYS A 182 -10.91 -35.43 12.43
C CYS A 182 -11.13 -34.26 13.40
N ASP A 183 -12.28 -33.58 13.35
CA ASP A 183 -12.58 -32.42 14.20
C ASP A 183 -13.90 -32.60 14.99
N PRO A 184 -13.86 -32.67 16.34
CA PRO A 184 -15.03 -32.93 17.18
C PRO A 184 -16.20 -31.96 16.95
N GLY A 185 -15.92 -30.72 16.52
CA GLY A 185 -16.93 -29.67 16.30
C GLY A 185 -17.78 -29.85 15.04
N THR A 186 -17.31 -30.60 14.04
CA THR A 186 -18.02 -30.80 12.74
C THR A 186 -18.68 -32.17 12.60
N SER A 187 -18.42 -33.10 13.52
CA SER A 187 -19.01 -34.45 13.55
C SER A 187 -20.55 -34.43 13.56
N TRP A 188 -21.16 -33.49 14.29
CA TRP A 188 -22.62 -33.35 14.39
C TRP A 188 -23.28 -32.98 13.06
N VAL A 189 -22.58 -32.24 12.19
CA VAL A 189 -23.11 -31.83 10.87
C VAL A 189 -23.22 -33.03 9.92
N ALA A 190 -22.23 -33.93 9.95
CA ALA A 190 -22.29 -35.18 9.20
C ALA A 190 -23.42 -36.10 9.71
N THR A 191 -23.59 -36.20 11.03
CA THR A 191 -24.69 -36.96 11.64
C THR A 191 -26.05 -36.37 11.28
N ALA A 192 -26.21 -35.04 11.29
CA ALA A 192 -27.45 -34.37 10.93
C ALA A 192 -27.85 -34.62 9.46
N LYS A 193 -26.89 -34.61 8.52
CA LYS A 193 -27.15 -34.92 7.10
C LYS A 193 -27.61 -36.37 6.91
N LEU A 194 -26.94 -37.33 7.54
CA LEU A 194 -27.33 -38.74 7.46
C LEU A 194 -28.71 -39.00 8.08
N LEU A 195 -29.01 -38.34 9.21
CA LEU A 195 -30.34 -38.39 9.83
C LEU A 195 -31.40 -37.77 8.91
N GLN A 196 -31.10 -36.67 8.23
CA GLN A 196 -32.03 -36.01 7.32
C GLN A 196 -32.35 -36.89 6.09
N GLU A 197 -31.35 -37.55 5.51
CA GLU A 197 -31.56 -38.50 4.40
C GLU A 197 -32.39 -39.71 4.84
N LEU A 198 -32.07 -40.30 5.99
CA LEU A 198 -32.81 -41.42 6.55
C LEU A 198 -34.28 -41.05 6.81
N ILE A 199 -34.53 -39.88 7.41
CA ILE A 199 -35.88 -39.40 7.71
C ILE A 199 -36.66 -39.11 6.43
N ARG A 200 -36.00 -38.61 5.37
CA ARG A 200 -36.64 -38.32 4.07
C ARG A 200 -37.20 -39.58 3.43
N ASP A 201 -36.46 -40.68 3.49
CA ASP A 201 -36.81 -41.93 2.80
C ASP A 201 -37.73 -42.84 3.65
N MET A 202 -38.02 -42.46 4.90
CA MET A 202 -38.98 -43.13 5.77
C MET A 202 -40.44 -42.82 5.42
N LYS A 203 -41.31 -43.82 5.60
CA LYS A 203 -42.77 -43.69 5.53
C LYS A 203 -43.29 -42.70 6.58
N ALA A 204 -44.35 -41.96 6.24
CA ALA A 204 -44.92 -40.91 7.08
C ALA A 204 -45.31 -41.40 8.49
N ASP A 205 -45.91 -42.59 8.59
CA ASP A 205 -46.31 -43.17 9.87
C ASP A 205 -45.11 -43.51 10.77
N THR A 206 -44.02 -43.99 10.18
CA THR A 206 -42.77 -44.29 10.88
C THR A 206 -42.07 -43.01 11.34
N ARG A 207 -42.14 -41.94 10.54
CA ARG A 207 -41.62 -40.62 10.88
C ARG A 207 -42.39 -40.00 12.06
N ALA A 208 -43.71 -40.12 12.07
CA ALA A 208 -44.55 -39.63 13.16
C ALA A 208 -44.27 -40.38 14.48
N HIS A 209 -44.12 -41.71 14.41
CA HIS A 209 -43.82 -42.52 15.60
C HIS A 209 -42.43 -42.21 16.18
N LEU A 210 -41.41 -42.05 15.34
CA LEU A 210 -40.08 -41.65 15.81
C LEU A 210 -40.07 -40.23 16.39
N LEU A 211 -40.85 -39.31 15.83
CA LEU A 211 -40.98 -37.97 16.38
C LEU A 211 -41.61 -38.00 17.78
N ASP A 212 -42.60 -38.87 18.02
CA ASP A 212 -43.20 -39.06 19.36
C ASP A 212 -42.23 -39.63 20.37
N GLU A 213 -41.42 -40.62 19.98
CA GLU A 213 -40.36 -41.17 20.83
C GLU A 213 -39.31 -40.11 21.17
N VAL A 214 -38.91 -39.28 20.20
CA VAL A 214 -37.95 -38.19 20.44
C VAL A 214 -38.53 -37.09 21.33
N ILE A 215 -39.79 -36.71 21.16
CA ILE A 215 -40.49 -35.76 22.03
C ILE A 215 -40.60 -36.32 23.47
N SER A 216 -40.90 -37.60 23.60
CA SER A 216 -40.98 -38.31 24.88
C SER A 216 -39.62 -38.34 25.58
N LEU A 217 -38.55 -38.66 24.86
CA LEU A 217 -37.18 -38.65 25.36
C LEU A 217 -36.75 -37.22 25.77
N ALA A 218 -36.98 -36.22 24.92
CA ALA A 218 -36.65 -34.82 25.22
C ALA A 218 -37.35 -34.33 26.50
N THR A 219 -38.61 -34.72 26.69
CA THR A 219 -39.38 -34.41 27.91
C THR A 219 -38.78 -35.13 29.13
N ARG A 220 -38.42 -36.41 28.99
CA ARG A 220 -37.83 -37.24 30.06
C ARG A 220 -36.46 -36.75 30.51
N PHE A 221 -35.67 -36.15 29.62
CA PHE A 221 -34.36 -35.58 29.93
C PHE A 221 -34.39 -34.09 30.27
N GLY A 222 -35.56 -33.50 30.54
CA GLY A 222 -35.69 -32.12 31.01
C GLY A 222 -35.49 -31.04 29.93
N GLN A 223 -35.51 -31.42 28.65
CA GLN A 223 -35.39 -30.52 27.50
C GLN A 223 -36.78 -30.07 26.99
N SER A 224 -37.57 -29.45 27.88
CA SER A 224 -38.97 -29.11 27.60
C SER A 224 -39.15 -28.17 26.40
N LYS A 225 -38.24 -27.20 26.22
CA LYS A 225 -38.28 -26.27 25.08
C LYS A 225 -38.11 -26.99 23.73
N ALA A 226 -37.17 -27.94 23.65
CA ALA A 226 -36.96 -28.74 22.45
C ALA A 226 -38.15 -29.66 22.15
N ALA A 227 -38.79 -30.21 23.19
CA ALA A 227 -40.01 -31.00 23.03
C ALA A 227 -41.17 -30.15 22.48
N ASP A 228 -41.30 -28.89 22.91
CA ASP A 228 -42.34 -27.96 22.45
C ASP A 228 -42.11 -27.49 21.01
N ASP A 229 -40.86 -27.22 20.63
CA ASP A 229 -40.49 -26.88 19.25
C ASP A 229 -40.78 -28.05 18.29
N LEU A 230 -40.47 -29.29 18.70
CA LEU A 230 -40.77 -30.49 17.91
C LEU A 230 -42.27 -30.77 17.77
N ARG A 231 -43.07 -30.53 18.82
CA ARG A 231 -44.54 -30.62 18.75
C ARG A 231 -45.12 -29.58 17.78
N SER A 232 -44.60 -28.36 17.80
CA SER A 232 -45.03 -27.27 16.94
C SER A 232 -44.74 -27.57 15.46
N HIS A 233 -43.57 -28.12 15.16
CA HIS A 233 -43.22 -28.55 13.81
C HIS A 233 -44.08 -29.71 13.30
N ARG A 234 -44.49 -30.65 14.17
CA ARG A 234 -45.43 -31.72 13.80
C ARG A 234 -46.77 -31.18 13.35
N GLN A 235 -47.34 -30.25 14.12
CA GLN A 235 -48.66 -29.69 13.85
C GLN A 235 -48.72 -28.89 12.55
N GLN A 236 -47.60 -28.33 12.11
CA GLN A 236 -47.48 -27.65 10.82
C GLN A 236 -47.37 -28.63 9.64
N ALA A 237 -47.03 -29.90 9.88
CA ALA A 237 -46.80 -30.92 8.86
C ALA A 237 -48.01 -31.83 8.59
N GLU A 238 -49.05 -31.83 9.43
CA GLU A 238 -50.29 -32.59 9.22
C GLU A 238 -51.32 -31.75 8.41
N PRO A 239 -51.84 -32.24 7.27
CA PRO A 239 -52.85 -31.51 6.48
C PRO A 239 -54.22 -31.53 7.18
N GLN A 240 -54.83 -30.34 7.35
CA GLN A 240 -56.18 -30.19 7.92
C GLN A 240 -57.23 -31.02 7.14
N PRO A 241 -58.15 -31.73 7.82
CA PRO A 241 -59.26 -32.39 7.16
C PRO A 241 -60.24 -31.35 6.63
N ARG A 242 -60.51 -31.39 5.32
CA ARG A 242 -61.56 -30.58 4.68
C ARG A 242 -62.92 -30.94 5.27
N VAL A 243 -63.52 -29.99 5.99
CA VAL A 243 -64.94 -30.03 6.38
C VAL A 243 -65.77 -29.98 5.09
N ARG A 244 -66.55 -31.02 4.81
CA ARG A 244 -67.61 -31.00 3.80
C ARG A 244 -68.94 -30.69 4.50
N SER A 245 -69.49 -29.53 4.19
CA SER A 245 -70.92 -29.20 4.31
C SER A 245 -71.75 -29.96 3.28
#